data_AF-A0A7W1VBN0-F1
#
_entry.id   AF-A0A7W1VBN0-F1
#
_cell.length_a   1.000
_cell.length_b   1.000
_cell.length_c   1.000
_cell.angle_alpha   90.00
_cell.angle_beta   90.00
_cell.angle_gamma   90.00
#
_symmetry.space_group_name_H-M   'P 1'
#
loop_
_entity.id
_entity.type
_entity.pdbx_description
1 polymer ?
#
loop_
_entity_poly.entity_id
_entity_poly.type
_entity_poly.pdbx_seq_one_letter_code
_entity_poly.pdbx_strand_id
1 'polypeptide(L)' 'MKTLGTGGILVLAKRRGLIQNVSLELKKLTGAGLWLSDEIIDVILKQADEL' A
#
# COMPACT_ATOMS: atom_id res chain seq x y z
N MET A 1 1.09 -5.59 16.34
CA MET A 1 2.49 -5.21 16.08
C MET A 1 2.46 -4.09 15.03
N LYS A 2 2.92 -2.87 15.34
CA LYS A 2 2.86 -1.70 14.44
C LYS A 2 4.09 -1.67 13.53
N THR A 3 4.09 -2.49 12.49
CA THR A 3 5.09 -2.38 11.41
C THR A 3 4.38 -2.56 10.08
N LEU A 4 3.69 -1.51 9.65
CA LEU A 4 3.36 -1.37 8.23
C LEU A 4 4.68 -0.91 7.60
N GLY A 5 5.49 -1.84 7.09
CA GLY A 5 6.79 -1.55 6.47
C GLY A 5 6.62 -0.66 5.23
N THR A 6 7.05 -1.12 4.05
CA THR A 6 6.88 -0.34 2.81
C THR A 6 5.41 0.01 2.52
N GLY A 7 4.46 -0.87 2.87
CA GLY A 7 3.01 -0.58 2.78
C GLY A 7 2.56 0.58 3.67
N GLY A 8 3.20 0.78 4.83
CA GLY A 8 2.94 1.90 5.74
C GLY A 8 3.22 3.25 5.14
N ILE A 9 4.33 3.31 4.40
CA ILE A 9 4.76 4.51 3.71
C ILE A 9 3.72 4.89 2.65
N LEU A 10 3.15 3.93 1.92
CA LEU A 10 2.12 4.19 0.92
C LEU A 10 0.83 4.75 1.55
N VAL A 11 0.33 4.12 2.62
CA VAL A 11 -0.85 4.61 3.33
C VAL A 11 -0.62 6.01 3.87
N LEU A 12 0.56 6.27 4.45
CA LEU A 12 0.92 7.59 4.96
C LEU A 12 1.03 8.63 3.85
N ALA A 13 1.60 8.26 2.70
CA ALA A 13 1.71 9.13 1.53
C ALA A 13 0.32 9.54 1.00
N LYS A 14 -0.64 8.60 0.94
CA LYS A 14 -2.03 8.90 0.56
C LYS A 14 -2.69 9.87 1.55
N ARG A 15 -2.58 9.59 2.85
CA ARG A 15 -3.16 10.46 3.90
C ARG A 15 -2.59 11.88 3.89
N ARG A 16 -1.38 12.05 3.37
CA ARG A 16 -0.72 13.36 3.18
C ARG A 16 -0.99 14.00 1.82
N GLY A 17 -1.79 13.36 0.96
CA GLY A 17 -2.11 13.85 -0.39
C GLY A 17 -0.95 13.75 -1.38
N LEU A 18 0.12 13.01 -1.06
CA LEU A 18 1.29 12.85 -1.94
C LEU A 18 1.03 11.86 -3.08
N ILE A 19 0.16 10.88 -2.85
CA ILE A 19 -0.33 9.95 -3.85
C ILE A 19 -1.86 9.85 -3.74
N GLN A 20 -2.52 9.55 -4.85
CA GLN A 20 -3.98 9.44 -4.90
C GLN A 20 -4.48 8.03 -4.60
N ASN A 21 -3.79 7.01 -5.13
CA ASN A 21 -4.21 5.61 -5.08
C ASN A 21 -3.05 4.70 -4.64
N VAL A 22 -3.19 4.06 -3.48
CA VAL A 22 -2.25 3.07 -2.94
C VAL A 22 -2.23 1.81 -3.80
N SER A 23 -3.37 1.37 -4.31
CA SER A 23 -3.50 0.26 -5.27
C SER A 23 -2.63 0.44 -6.51
N LEU A 24 -2.56 1.65 -7.07
CA LEU A 24 -1.74 1.95 -8.24
C LEU A 24 -0.24 1.82 -7.92
N GLU A 25 0.20 2.34 -6.78
CA GLU A 25 1.60 2.26 -6.38
C GLU A 25 2.01 0.83 -5.98
N LEU A 26 1.11 0.07 -5.33
CA LEU A 26 1.33 -1.36 -5.07
C LEU A 26 1.52 -2.14 -6.37
N LYS A 27 0.71 -1.88 -7.41
CA LYS A 27 0.87 -2.51 -8.72
C LYS A 27 2.21 -2.20 -9.39
N LYS A 28 2.75 -0.99 -9.19
CA LYS A 28 4.09 -0.64 -9.68
C LYS A 28 5.18 -1.42 -8.92
N LEU A 29 5.04 -1.53 -7.60
CA LEU A 29 5.99 -2.28 -6.77
C LEU A 29 6.00 -3.77 -7.11
N THR A 30 4.82 -4.39 -7.30
CA THR A 30 4.74 -5.79 -7.74
C THR A 30 5.32 -5.98 -9.13
N GLY A 31 5.06 -5.05 -10.05
CA GLY A 31 5.72 -5.02 -11.37
C GLY A 31 7.24 -4.85 -11.31
N ALA A 32 7.78 -4.25 -10.25
CA ALA A 32 9.21 -4.10 -10.00
C ALA A 32 9.84 -5.29 -9.23
N GLY A 33 9.06 -6.35 -8.96
CA GLY A 33 9.54 -7.56 -8.30
C GLY A 33 9.32 -7.60 -6.77
N LEU A 34 8.60 -6.63 -6.19
CA LEU A 34 8.17 -6.72 -4.80
C LEU A 34 7.00 -7.70 -4.68
N TRP A 35 7.25 -8.87 -4.10
CA TRP A 35 6.20 -9.84 -3.82
C TRP A 35 5.53 -9.58 -2.48
N LEU A 36 4.21 -9.45 -2.50
CA LEU A 36 3.34 -9.34 -1.33
C LEU A 36 2.20 -10.35 -1.52
N SER A 37 1.78 -11.01 -0.45
CA SER A 37 0.58 -11.85 -0.53
C SER A 37 -0.68 -11.00 -0.68
N ASP A 38 -1.73 -11.59 -1.25
CA ASP A 38 -3.01 -10.90 -1.45
C ASP A 38 -3.60 -10.44 -0.11
N GLU A 39 -3.44 -11.19 0.98
CA GLU A 39 -3.93 -10.76 2.29
C GLU A 39 -3.22 -9.49 2.79
N ILE A 40 -1.93 -9.34 2.48
CA ILE A 40 -1.17 -8.14 2.84
C ILE A 40 -1.60 -6.95 1.97
N ILE A 41 -1.86 -7.18 0.69
CA ILE A 41 -2.41 -6.15 -0.21
C ILE A 41 -3.76 -5.66 0.33
N ASP A 42 -4.67 -6.57 0.68
CA ASP A 42 -5.98 -6.22 1.25
C ASP A 42 -5.87 -5.43 2.55
N VAL A 43 -4.98 -5.82 3.45
CA VAL A 43 -4.73 -5.09 4.71
C VAL A 43 -4.21 -3.68 4.44
N ILE A 44 -3.38 -3.48 3.42
CA ILE A 44 -2.87 -2.16 3.04
C ILE A 44 -3.99 -1.31 2.42
N LEU A 45 -4.80 -1.89 1.53
CA LEU A 45 -5.91 -1.18 0.87
C LEU A 45 -7.01 -0.75 1.85
N LYS A 46 -7.38 -1.62 2.80
CA LYS A 46 -8.31 -1.28 3.88
C LYS A 46 -7.81 -0.11 4.73
N GLN A 47 -6.51 -0.05 5.00
CA GLN A 47 -5.92 1.07 5.75
C GLN A 47 -5.83 2.38 4.95
N ALA A 48 -5.85 2.26 3.63
CA ALA A 48 -5.84 3.36 2.66
C ALA A 48 -7.25 3.83 2.26
N ASP A 49 -8.31 3.21 2.80
CA ASP A 49 -9.70 3.48 2.42
C ASP A 49 -9.94 3.26 0.90
N GLU A 50 -9.39 2.15 0.38
CA GLU A 50 -9.55 1.72 -1.04
C GLU A 50 -10.29 0.38 -1.18
N LEU A 51 -10.68 -0.22 -0.05
CA LEU A 51 -11.41 -1.48 0.04
C LEU A 51 -12.18 -1.52 1.37
#